data_AF-A0A2P6AQF6-F1
#
_entry.id   AF-A0A2P6AQF6-F1
#
_cell.length_a   1.000
_cell.length_b   1.000
_cell.length_c   1.000
_cell.angle_alpha   90.00
_cell.angle_beta   90.00
_cell.angle_gamma   90.00
#
_symmetry.space_group_name_H-M   'P 1'
#
loop_
_entity.id
_entity.type
_entity.pdbx_description
1 polymer ?
#
loop_
_entity_poly.entity_id
_entity_poly.type
_entity_poly.pdbx_seq_one_letter_code
_entity_poly.pdbx_strand_id
1 'polypeptide(L)' 'MSNQFGLLKTRRFLPFFLTQFLGALNDNVFKQAMVIFLTFHAASLSDLPLPVLLNLCAGLFILPFFLFSA' A
#
# COMPACT_ATOMS: atom_id res chain seq x y z
N MET A 1 -31.16 11.94 -13.59
CA MET A 1 -29.82 11.33 -13.58
C MET A 1 -29.24 11.50 -12.18
N SER A 2 -28.87 10.41 -11.50
CA SER A 2 -28.28 10.52 -10.15
C SER A 2 -26.88 11.11 -10.27
N ASN A 3 -26.65 12.25 -9.63
CA ASN A 3 -25.36 12.92 -9.65
C ASN A 3 -24.40 12.18 -8.69
N GLN A 4 -23.39 11.50 -9.22
CA GLN A 4 -22.40 10.70 -8.45
C GLN A 4 -21.65 11.55 -7.39
N PHE A 5 -21.52 12.86 -7.62
CA PHE A 5 -20.92 13.81 -6.69
C PHE A 5 -21.85 14.26 -5.55
N GLY A 6 -23.08 13.75 -5.47
CA GLY A 6 -24.01 14.04 -4.38
C GLY A 6 -23.48 13.64 -3.01
N LEU A 7 -22.71 12.55 -2.93
CA LEU A 7 -22.06 12.08 -1.71
C LEU A 7 -21.06 13.10 -1.16
N LEU A 8 -20.27 13.75 -2.04
CA LEU A 8 -19.29 14.77 -1.65
C LEU A 8 -19.93 16.00 -0.98
N LYS A 9 -21.22 16.26 -1.24
CA LYS A 9 -21.98 17.38 -0.66
C LYS A 9 -22.61 17.03 0.69
N THR A 10 -22.51 15.79 1.15
CA THR A 10 -23.16 15.31 2.37
C THR A 10 -22.24 15.51 3.58
N ARG A 11 -22.69 16.20 4.63
CA ARG A 11 -21.88 16.46 5.85
C ARG A 11 -21.31 15.20 6.51
N ARG A 12 -21.96 14.04 6.34
CA ARG A 12 -21.52 12.74 6.88
C ARG A 12 -20.43 12.07 6.05
N PHE A 13 -20.20 12.50 4.80
CA PHE A 13 -19.18 11.92 3.94
C PHE A 13 -17.77 12.33 4.38
N LEU A 14 -17.58 13.57 4.83
CA LEU A 14 -16.27 14.09 5.24
C LEU A 14 -15.60 13.24 6.34
N PRO A 15 -16.23 12.93 7.50
CA PRO A 15 -15.59 12.12 8.52
C PRO A 15 -15.28 10.70 8.03
N PHE A 16 -16.14 10.09 7.23
CA PHE A 16 -15.91 8.76 6.63
C PHE A 16 -14.78 8.78 5.59
N PHE A 17 -14.73 9.81 4.76
CA PHE A 17 -13.68 10.00 3.77
C PHE A 17 -12.32 10.20 4.43
N LEU A 18 -12.25 11.04 5.47
CA LEU A 18 -11.00 11.27 6.19
C LEU A 18 -10.47 10.02 6.86
N THR A 19 -11.32 9.22 7.50
CA THR A 19 -10.87 7.96 8.13
C THR A 19 -10.43 6.94 7.08
N GLN A 20 -11.17 6.78 5.98
CA GLN A 20 -10.74 5.90 4.89
C GLN A 20 -9.47 6.39 4.20
N PHE A 21 -9.36 7.69 3.94
CA PHE A 21 -8.18 8.28 3.31
C PHE A 21 -6.95 8.14 4.18
N LEU A 22 -7.06 8.48 5.48
CA LEU A 22 -5.95 8.35 6.43
C LEU A 22 -5.57 6.88 6.64
N GLY A 23 -6.55 5.97 6.69
CA GLY A 23 -6.31 4.53 6.76
C GLY A 23 -5.54 4.04 5.54
N ALA A 24 -6.05 4.31 4.34
CA ALA A 24 -5.40 3.93 3.09
C ALA A 24 -4.00 4.58 2.94
N LEU A 25 -3.84 5.83 3.38
CA LEU A 25 -2.55 6.51 3.38
C LEU A 25 -1.57 5.84 4.33
N ASN A 26 -1.98 5.55 5.56
CA ASN A 26 -1.17 4.85 6.54
C ASN A 26 -0.72 3.48 6.01
N ASP A 27 -1.66 2.71 5.46
CA ASP A 27 -1.38 1.37 4.94
C ASP A 27 -0.36 1.41 3.78
N ASN A 28 -0.50 2.36 2.85
CA ASN A 28 0.44 2.52 1.75
C ASN A 28 1.82 3.01 2.24
N VAL A 29 1.86 3.99 3.14
CA VAL A 29 3.14 4.51 3.69
C VAL A 29 3.86 3.41 4.45
N PHE A 30 3.16 2.67 5.31
CA PHE A 30 3.73 1.59 6.09
C PHE A 30 4.26 0.47 5.21
N LYS A 31 3.48 0.05 4.21
CA LYS A 31 3.91 -0.96 3.23
C LYS A 31 5.17 -0.53 2.48
N GLN A 32 5.19 0.68 1.94
CA GLN A 32 6.35 1.18 1.19
C GLN A 32 7.58 1.35 2.09
N ALA A 33 7.41 1.84 3.31
CA ALA A 33 8.49 1.95 4.28
C ALA A 33 9.09 0.58 4.65
N MET A 34 8.24 -0.43 4.86
CA MET A 34 8.69 -1.80 5.10
C MET A 34 9.44 -2.39 3.91
N VAL A 35 8.94 -2.21 2.68
CA VAL A 35 9.64 -2.70 1.47
C VAL A 35 11.02 -2.07 1.36
N ILE A 36 11.13 -0.75 1.58
CA ILE A 36 12.41 -0.04 1.55
C ILE A 36 13.35 -0.55 2.65
N PHE A 37 12.87 -0.65 3.89
CA PHE A 37 13.65 -1.13 5.03
C PHE A 37 14.16 -2.56 4.81
N LEU A 38 13.28 -3.47 4.39
CA LEU A 38 13.62 -4.86 4.11
C LEU A 38 14.62 -4.97 2.95
N THR A 39 14.44 -4.17 1.92
CA THR A 39 15.38 -4.12 0.78
C THR A 39 16.76 -3.66 1.24
N PHE A 40 16.86 -2.57 2.01
CA PHE A 40 18.17 -2.12 2.50
C PHE A 40 18.82 -3.15 3.42
N HIS A 41 18.04 -3.80 4.29
CA HIS A 41 18.55 -4.84 5.15
C HIS A 41 19.02 -6.06 4.35
N ALA A 42 18.25 -6.51 3.36
CA ALA A 42 18.64 -7.66 2.54
C ALA A 42 19.80 -7.32 1.59
N ALA A 43 19.98 -6.05 1.20
CA ALA A 43 21.15 -5.60 0.44
C ALA A 43 22.44 -5.64 1.30
N SER A 44 22.32 -5.55 2.64
CA SER A 44 23.46 -5.75 3.54
C SER A 44 23.84 -7.23 3.75
N LEU A 45 22.92 -8.15 3.43
CA LEU A 45 23.08 -9.60 3.65
C LEU A 45 23.33 -10.37 2.36
N SER A 46 23.25 -9.72 1.19
CA SER A 46 23.35 -10.37 -0.12
C SER A 46 24.08 -9.49 -1.13
N ASP A 47 24.81 -10.10 -2.06
CA ASP A 47 25.45 -9.41 -3.19
C ASP A 47 24.48 -9.17 -4.37
N LEU A 48 23.17 -9.35 -4.15
CA LEU A 48 22.18 -9.19 -5.20
C LEU A 48 22.00 -7.71 -5.57
N PRO A 49 21.76 -7.40 -6.85
CA PRO A 49 21.48 -6.03 -7.26
C PRO A 49 20.24 -5.47 -6.56
N LEU A 50 20.32 -4.23 -6.09
CA LEU A 50 19.22 -3.53 -5.41
C LEU A 50 17.88 -3.59 -6.17
N PRO A 51 17.82 -3.46 -7.52
CA PRO A 51 16.57 -3.57 -8.27
C PRO A 51 15.91 -4.95 -8.18
N VAL A 52 16.71 -6.02 -8.14
CA VAL A 52 16.20 -7.40 -8.00
C VAL A 52 15.57 -7.57 -6.63
N LEU A 53 16.24 -7.05 -5.61
CA LEU A 53 15.79 -7.15 -4.23
C LEU A 53 14.50 -6.38 -3.96
N LEU A 54 14.36 -5.19 -4.56
CA LEU A 54 13.11 -4.40 -4.53
C LEU A 54 11.94 -5.19 -5.12
N ASN A 55 12.14 -5.81 -6.28
CA ASN A 55 11.09 -6.60 -6.94
C ASN A 55 10.72 -7.85 -6.14
N LEU A 56 11.69 -8.52 -5.51
CA LEU A 56 11.44 -9.65 -4.63
C LEU A 56 10.64 -9.23 -3.39
N CYS A 57 11.01 -8.13 -2.74
CA CYS A 57 10.27 -7.61 -1.60
C CYS A 57 8.84 -7.20 -1.99
N ALA A 58 8.68 -6.49 -3.11
CA ALA A 58 7.35 -6.14 -3.63
C ALA A 58 6.51 -7.39 -3.95
N GLY A 59 7.15 -8.42 -4.55
CA GLY A 59 6.57 -9.73 -4.81
C GLY A 59 6.09 -10.42 -3.54
N LEU A 60 6.91 -10.46 -2.49
CA LEU A 60 6.53 -11.03 -1.19
C LEU A 60 5.33 -10.31 -0.56
N PHE A 61 5.23 -8.99 -0.71
CA PHE A 61 4.12 -8.22 -0.16
C PHE A 61 2.80 -8.37 -0.94
N ILE A 62 2.85 -8.78 -2.21
CA ILE A 62 1.63 -9.07 -3.01
C ILE A 62 1.28 -10.56 -3.05
N LEU A 63 2.23 -11.44 -2.76
CA LEU A 63 2.08 -12.90 -2.82
C LEU A 63 0.85 -13.42 -2.03
N PRO A 64 0.58 -12.99 -0.78
CA PRO A 64 -0.57 -13.49 -0.03
C PRO A 64 -1.89 -13.10 -0.70
N PHE A 65 -2.00 -11.85 -1.15
CA PHE A 65 -3.17 -11.41 -1.92
C PHE A 65 -3.30 -12.24 -3.20
N PHE A 66 -2.22 -12.45 -3.94
CA PHE A 66 -2.27 -13.25 -5.17
C PHE A 66 -2.74 -14.69 -4.92
N LEU A 67 -2.25 -15.36 -3.87
CA LEU A 67 -2.60 -16.74 -3.54
C LEU A 67 -4.01 -16.90 -2.96
N PHE A 68 -4.53 -15.88 -2.26
CA PHE A 68 -5.79 -15.95 -1.52
C PHE A 68 -6.87 -14.97 -2.03
N SER A 69 -6.71 -14.34 -3.20
CA SER A 69 -7.68 -13.40 -3.78
C SER A 69 -8.86 -14.08 -4.49
N ALA A 70 -8.93 -15.42 -4.47
CA ALA A 70 -10.00 -16.22 -5.07
C ALA A 70 -10.95 -16.79 -4.02
#